data_AF-A0A2A4Y9B0-F1
#
_entry.id   AF-A0A2A4Y9B0-F1
#
_cell.length_a   1.000
_cell.length_b   1.000
_cell.length_c   1.000
_cell.angle_alpha   90.00
_cell.angle_beta   90.00
_cell.angle_gamma   90.00
#
_symmetry.space_group_name_H-M   'P 1'
#
loop_
_entity.id
_entity.type
_entity.pdbx_description
1 polymer ?
#
loop_
_entity_poly.entity_id
_entity_poly.type
_entity_poly.pdbx_seq_one_letter_code
_entity_poly.pdbx_strand_id
1 'polypeptide(L)'
;MSKFSVRLLFVIAVFFSLPVLALADDALSPSGDRQTQLIQKQTLQLEALQKQVLRLQAEKKAAAEQDSASVIRSFASDKSAKSELVAIDDKTKHIVMFSLGVPLLLFLLATASFGIAMGVYGKPVFVPHMVCAGFSVSLALGHAVVGIVWFYPF
;
A
#
# COMPACT_ATOMS: atom_id res chain seq x y z
N MET A 1 -19.90 -4.91 -25.19
CA MET A 1 -19.22 -3.99 -26.12
C MET A 1 -19.61 -2.54 -25.80
N SER A 2 -18.59 -1.76 -25.43
CA SER A 2 -18.43 -0.29 -25.42
C SER A 2 -19.68 0.62 -25.54
N LYS A 3 -20.07 1.24 -24.41
CA LYS A 3 -20.80 2.53 -24.39
C LYS A 3 -19.88 3.75 -24.25
N PHE A 4 -18.56 3.54 -24.31
CA PHE A 4 -17.54 4.59 -24.13
C PHE A 4 -17.04 5.18 -25.46
N SER A 5 -17.23 4.50 -26.60
CA SER A 5 -16.73 4.97 -27.90
C SER A 5 -17.52 6.14 -28.52
N VAL A 6 -18.76 6.39 -28.11
CA VAL A 6 -19.60 7.43 -28.74
C VAL A 6 -19.34 8.83 -28.16
N ARG A 7 -18.78 8.93 -26.94
CA ARG A 7 -18.43 10.22 -26.33
C ARG A 7 -17.06 10.75 -26.74
N LEU A 8 -16.23 9.93 -27.39
CA LEU A 8 -14.89 10.32 -27.84
C LEU A 8 -14.89 11.03 -29.20
N LEU A 9 -15.99 10.96 -29.96
CA LEU A 9 -16.09 11.55 -31.30
C LEU A 9 -16.63 13.00 -31.32
N PHE A 10 -17.06 13.54 -30.17
CA PHE A 10 -17.69 14.86 -30.12
C PHE A 10 -16.76 16.00 -29.65
N VAL A 11 -15.54 15.70 -29.18
CA VAL A 11 -14.62 16.71 -28.63
C VAL A 11 -13.60 17.22 -29.67
N ILE A 12 -13.48 16.57 -30.83
CA ILE A 12 -12.53 16.95 -31.89
C ILE A 12 -13.07 18.10 -32.76
N ALA A 13 -14.37 18.45 -32.66
CA ALA A 13 -15.03 19.40 -33.55
C ALA A 13 -14.96 20.89 -33.13
N VAL A 14 -14.23 21.27 -32.07
CA VAL A 14 -14.22 22.66 -31.56
C VAL A 14 -12.90 23.41 -31.81
N PHE A 15 -11.88 22.76 -32.38
CA PHE A 15 -10.58 23.39 -32.64
C PHE A 15 -10.40 24.00 -34.04
N PHE A 16 -11.44 23.97 -34.89
CA PHE A 16 -11.40 24.51 -36.25
C PHE A 16 -12.33 25.72 -36.40
N SER A 17 -11.91 26.86 -35.86
CA SER A 17 -12.43 28.17 -36.25
C SER A 17 -11.35 29.22 -36.03
N LEU A 18 -10.50 29.41 -37.05
CA LEU A 18 -9.92 30.72 -37.31
C LEU A 18 -11.06 31.72 -37.62
N PRO A 19 -10.85 33.00 -37.36
CA PRO A 19 -10.47 33.83 -38.50
C PRO A 19 -9.26 34.71 -38.21
N VAL A 20 -8.32 34.63 -39.14
CA VAL A 20 -7.46 35.74 -39.56
C VAL A 20 -8.38 36.93 -39.86
N LEU A 21 -8.17 38.04 -39.16
CA LEU A 21 -8.70 39.33 -39.54
C LEU A 21 -7.55 40.33 -39.61
N ALA A 22 -7.15 40.62 -40.84
CA ALA A 22 -6.30 41.74 -41.18
C ALA A 22 -7.14 43.02 -41.12
N LEU A 23 -6.64 44.04 -40.43
CA LEU A 23 -7.07 45.41 -40.61
C LEU A 23 -5.83 46.29 -40.58
N ALA A 24 -5.51 46.86 -41.75
CA ALA A 24 -4.60 47.99 -41.88
C ALA A 24 -5.42 49.26 -41.63
N ASP A 25 -4.83 50.23 -40.93
CA ASP A 25 -4.96 51.63 -41.34
C ASP A 25 -3.82 52.48 -40.77
N ASP A 26 -3.41 53.42 -41.61
CA ASP A 26 -2.21 54.26 -41.53
C ASP A 26 -2.31 55.42 -40.52
N ALA A 27 -1.18 55.79 -39.91
CA ALA A 27 -0.88 57.20 -39.57
C ALA A 27 0.61 57.41 -39.16
N LEU A 28 1.37 58.05 -40.07
CA LEU A 28 2.39 59.12 -39.89
C LEU A 28 2.56 59.69 -38.46
N SER A 29 3.70 60.15 -37.90
CA SER A 29 5.07 60.52 -38.33
C SER A 29 5.89 60.85 -37.02
N PRO A 30 7.04 61.57 -37.00
CA PRO A 30 8.37 61.04 -36.66
C PRO A 30 8.99 61.55 -35.34
N SER A 31 9.73 60.69 -34.62
CA SER A 31 10.81 61.07 -33.67
C SER A 31 11.65 59.82 -33.34
N GLY A 32 12.46 59.38 -34.30
CA GLY A 32 12.93 58.00 -34.46
C GLY A 32 14.10 57.48 -33.60
N ASP A 33 14.80 58.31 -32.83
CA ASP A 33 16.09 57.85 -32.26
C ASP A 33 16.07 57.53 -30.75
N ARG A 34 15.26 58.23 -29.94
CA ARG A 34 15.13 57.91 -28.50
C ARG A 34 14.09 56.83 -28.22
N GLN A 35 12.98 56.83 -28.95
CA GLN A 35 11.87 55.91 -28.70
C GLN A 35 12.26 54.47 -29.08
N THR A 36 12.99 54.29 -30.17
CA THR A 36 13.53 53.00 -30.62
C THR A 36 14.50 52.39 -29.62
N GLN A 37 15.36 53.21 -29.00
CA GLN A 37 16.26 52.73 -27.93
C GLN A 37 15.52 52.33 -26.66
N LEU A 38 14.43 53.02 -26.32
CA LEU A 38 13.60 52.66 -25.16
C LEU A 38 12.83 51.36 -25.41
N ILE A 39 12.29 51.17 -26.62
CA ILE A 39 11.62 49.93 -27.03
C ILE A 39 12.61 48.76 -27.05
N GLN A 40 13.84 48.96 -27.54
CA GLN A 40 14.88 47.94 -27.51
C GLN A 40 15.29 47.56 -26.07
N LYS A 41 15.40 48.55 -25.16
CA LYS A 41 15.67 48.26 -23.75
C LYS A 41 14.53 47.52 -23.07
N GLN A 42 13.28 47.89 -23.35
CA GLN A 42 12.11 47.20 -22.81
C GLN A 42 11.98 45.75 -23.32
N THR A 43 12.26 45.51 -24.60
CA THR A 43 12.21 44.16 -25.19
C THR A 43 13.28 43.23 -24.61
N LEU A 44 14.51 43.72 -24.42
CA LEU A 44 15.57 42.95 -23.75
C LEU A 44 15.22 42.63 -22.29
N GLN A 45 14.58 43.57 -21.58
CA GLN A 45 14.12 43.33 -20.22
C GLN A 45 12.98 42.31 -20.16
N LEU A 46 12.05 42.35 -21.11
CA LEU A 46 10.97 41.37 -21.21
C LEU A 46 11.51 39.96 -21.48
N GLU A 47 12.51 39.82 -22.35
CA GLU A 47 13.15 38.53 -22.63
C GLU A 47 13.86 37.98 -21.38
N ALA A 48 14.56 38.84 -20.64
CA ALA A 48 15.22 38.45 -19.39
C ALA A 48 14.20 38.01 -18.32
N LEU A 49 13.08 38.71 -18.21
CA LEU A 49 12.00 38.40 -17.27
C LEU A 49 11.33 37.06 -17.64
N GLN A 50 11.08 36.81 -18.93
CA GLN A 50 10.53 35.55 -19.41
C GLN A 50 11.45 34.36 -19.09
N LYS A 51 12.77 34.53 -19.25
CA LYS A 51 13.76 33.51 -18.86
C LYS A 51 13.75 33.23 -17.35
N GLN A 52 13.56 34.26 -16.52
CA GLN A 52 13.45 34.10 -15.07
C GLN A 52 12.17 33.34 -14.67
N VAL A 53 11.03 33.69 -15.26
CA VAL A 53 9.75 33.00 -14.99
C VAL A 53 9.83 31.52 -15.38
N LEU A 54 10.46 31.21 -16.52
CA LEU A 54 10.63 29.83 -16.97
C LEU A 54 11.52 29.01 -16.02
N ARG A 55 12.58 29.62 -15.47
CA ARG A 55 13.44 28.97 -14.46
C ARG A 55 12.69 28.69 -13.16
N LEU A 56 11.92 29.68 -12.67
CA LEU A 56 11.12 29.52 -11.45
C LEU A 56 10.04 28.44 -11.60
N GLN A 57 9.43 28.33 -12.79
CA GLN A 57 8.48 27.26 -13.08
C GLN A 57 9.15 25.88 -13.12
N ALA A 58 10.36 25.77 -13.69
CA ALA A 58 11.12 24.53 -13.72
C ALA A 58 11.53 24.07 -12.31
N GLU A 59 12.00 25.00 -11.47
CA GLU A 59 12.36 24.73 -10.07
C GLU A 59 11.14 24.31 -9.24
N LYS A 60 10.01 25.01 -9.38
CA LYS A 60 8.75 24.65 -8.70
C LYS A 60 8.23 23.29 -9.15
N LYS A 61 8.35 22.95 -10.44
CA LYS A 61 7.98 21.63 -10.96
C LYS A 61 8.89 20.54 -10.41
N ALA A 62 10.19 20.76 -10.35
CA ALA A 62 11.14 19.82 -9.77
C ALA A 62 10.90 19.62 -8.27
N ALA A 63 10.61 20.68 -7.52
CA ALA A 63 10.26 20.61 -6.11
C ALA A 63 8.94 19.85 -5.87
N ALA A 64 7.91 20.11 -6.69
CA ALA A 64 6.63 19.41 -6.62
C ALA A 64 6.76 17.92 -6.99
N GLU A 65 7.64 17.57 -7.94
CA GLU A 65 7.95 16.19 -8.32
C GLU A 65 8.71 15.45 -7.22
N GLN A 66 9.65 16.12 -6.53
CA GLN A 66 10.34 15.58 -5.35
C GLN A 66 9.38 15.36 -4.17
N ASP A 67 8.48 16.30 -3.91
CA ASP A 67 7.45 16.18 -2.87
C ASP A 67 6.48 15.02 -3.18
N SER A 68 6.02 14.93 -4.44
CA SER A 68 5.16 13.83 -4.91
C SER A 68 5.86 12.47 -4.85
N ALA A 69 7.16 12.42 -5.19
CA ALA A 69 7.96 11.20 -5.06
C ALA A 69 8.22 10.84 -3.59
N SER A 70 8.34 11.83 -2.70
CA SER A 70 8.53 11.65 -1.26
C SER A 70 7.30 10.99 -0.62
N VAL A 71 6.10 11.47 -0.92
CA VAL A 71 4.86 10.86 -0.38
C VAL A 71 4.68 9.42 -0.86
N ILE A 72 4.97 9.13 -2.14
CA ILE A 72 4.91 7.75 -2.67
C ILE A 72 5.95 6.85 -1.98
N ARG A 73 7.16 7.36 -1.73
CA ARG A 73 8.21 6.62 -0.98
C ARG A 73 7.82 6.38 0.48
N SER A 74 7.15 7.31 1.15
CA SER A 74 6.66 7.11 2.52
C SER A 74 5.58 6.02 2.56
N PHE A 75 4.63 6.03 1.64
CA PHE A 75 3.63 4.95 1.54
C PHE A 75 4.23 3.59 1.15
N ALA A 76 5.28 3.58 0.31
CA ALA A 76 6.00 2.36 -0.05
C ALA A 76 6.87 1.82 1.12
N SER A 77 7.46 2.71 1.90
CA SER A 77 8.29 2.36 3.07
C SER A 77 7.44 1.79 4.21
N ASP A 78 6.25 2.35 4.45
CA ASP A 78 5.28 1.81 5.41
C ASP A 78 4.76 0.42 5.01
N LYS A 79 4.71 0.13 3.69
CA LYS A 79 4.33 -1.19 3.19
C LYS A 79 5.48 -2.21 3.28
N SER A 80 6.74 -1.75 3.25
CA SER A 80 7.93 -2.59 3.46
C SER A 80 8.17 -2.92 4.93
N ALA A 81 7.74 -2.05 5.85
CA ALA A 81 7.70 -2.34 7.29
C ALA A 81 6.64 -3.41 7.66
N LYS A 82 5.77 -3.80 6.71
CA LYS A 82 4.76 -4.85 6.90
C LYS A 82 5.29 -6.28 6.82
N SER A 83 6.62 -6.46 6.77
CA SER A 83 7.25 -7.77 6.93
C SER A 83 7.64 -8.10 8.38
N GLU A 84 7.39 -7.20 9.33
CA GLU A 84 7.55 -7.48 10.76
C GLU A 84 6.26 -8.05 11.38
N LEU A 85 5.09 -7.65 10.88
CA LEU A 85 3.79 -8.22 11.29
C LEU A 85 3.57 -9.67 10.81
N VAL A 86 4.30 -10.11 9.79
CA VAL A 86 4.38 -11.52 9.34
C VAL A 86 5.54 -12.26 10.01
N ALA A 87 6.50 -11.52 10.57
CA ALA A 87 7.47 -12.04 11.52
C ALA A 87 6.89 -11.96 12.94
N ILE A 88 5.73 -12.58 13.16
CA ILE A 88 5.44 -13.10 14.50
C ILE A 88 6.66 -13.94 14.86
N ASP A 89 7.44 -13.44 15.82
CA ASP A 89 8.68 -14.02 16.28
C ASP A 89 8.52 -15.54 16.37
N ASP A 90 9.31 -16.28 15.58
CA ASP A 90 9.17 -17.73 15.50
C ASP A 90 9.29 -18.37 16.88
N LYS A 91 10.02 -17.74 17.81
CA LYS A 91 10.05 -18.18 19.22
C LYS A 91 8.67 -18.16 19.84
N THR A 92 7.86 -17.12 19.61
CA THR A 92 6.49 -17.03 20.13
C THR A 92 5.59 -18.11 19.56
N LYS A 93 5.69 -18.42 18.26
CA LYS A 93 4.94 -19.53 17.63
C LYS A 93 5.30 -20.87 18.27
N HIS A 94 6.59 -21.13 18.46
CA HIS A 94 7.08 -22.35 19.10
C HIS A 94 6.66 -22.43 20.58
N ILE A 95 6.69 -21.33 21.33
CA ILE A 95 6.26 -21.28 22.73
C ILE A 95 4.77 -21.62 22.84
N VAL A 96 3.93 -21.05 21.98
CA VAL A 96 2.49 -21.35 21.97
C VAL A 96 2.23 -22.79 21.56
N MET A 97 2.95 -23.30 20.56
CA MET A 97 2.88 -24.72 20.15
C MET A 97 3.23 -25.64 21.32
N PHE A 98 4.32 -25.33 22.03
CA PHE A 98 4.78 -26.08 23.19
C PHE A 98 3.78 -25.99 24.36
N SER A 99 3.25 -24.80 24.63
CA SER A 99 2.28 -24.57 25.69
C SER A 99 0.93 -25.26 25.44
N LEU A 100 0.57 -25.58 24.19
CA LEU A 100 -0.58 -26.44 23.87
C LEU A 100 -0.23 -27.93 23.94
N GLY A 101 1.00 -28.31 23.61
CA GLY A 101 1.46 -29.70 23.65
C GLY A 101 1.67 -30.25 25.08
N VAL A 102 2.16 -29.43 26.01
CA VAL A 102 2.36 -29.85 27.42
C VAL A 102 1.06 -30.32 28.10
N PRO A 103 -0.04 -29.54 28.12
CA PRO A 103 -1.30 -30.01 28.69
C PRO A 103 -1.87 -31.21 27.92
N LEU A 104 -1.65 -31.30 26.59
CA LEU A 104 -2.04 -32.48 25.80
C LEU A 104 -1.38 -33.75 26.35
N LEU A 105 -0.06 -33.70 26.56
CA LEU A 105 0.71 -34.81 27.08
C LEU A 105 0.26 -35.17 28.50
N LEU A 106 0.00 -34.17 29.35
CA LEU A 106 -0.49 -34.37 30.71
C LEU A 106 -1.86 -35.08 30.71
N PHE A 107 -2.81 -34.64 29.88
CA PHE A 107 -4.11 -35.27 29.75
C PHE A 107 -4.01 -36.70 29.21
N LEU A 108 -3.10 -36.96 28.28
CA LEU A 108 -2.84 -38.30 27.77
C LEU A 108 -2.35 -39.24 28.88
N LEU A 109 -1.36 -38.81 29.68
CA LEU A 109 -0.85 -39.59 30.80
C LEU A 109 -1.92 -39.83 31.87
N ALA A 110 -2.71 -38.82 32.19
CA ALA A 110 -3.84 -38.95 33.12
C ALA A 110 -4.88 -39.96 32.61
N THR A 111 -5.31 -39.82 31.35
CA THR A 111 -6.30 -40.71 30.72
C THR A 111 -5.79 -42.15 30.64
N ALA A 112 -4.50 -42.34 30.31
CA ALA A 112 -3.86 -43.64 30.31
C ALA A 112 -3.82 -44.26 31.72
N SER A 113 -3.47 -43.47 32.75
CA SER A 113 -3.49 -43.95 34.14
C SER A 113 -4.89 -44.36 34.59
N PHE A 114 -5.93 -43.63 34.19
CA PHE A 114 -7.32 -44.00 34.44
C PHE A 114 -7.74 -45.25 33.66
N GLY A 115 -7.27 -45.40 32.42
CA GLY A 115 -7.51 -46.61 31.63
C GLY A 115 -6.93 -47.85 32.33
N ILE A 116 -5.69 -47.76 32.82
CA ILE A 116 -5.04 -48.82 33.61
C ILE A 116 -5.81 -49.06 34.91
N ALA A 117 -6.23 -48.00 35.60
CA ALA A 117 -7.00 -48.11 36.84
C ALA A 117 -8.34 -48.83 36.65
N MET A 118 -9.02 -48.64 35.51
CA MET A 118 -10.25 -49.38 35.21
C MET A 118 -9.96 -50.81 34.78
N GLY A 119 -9.02 -51.01 33.86
CA GLY A 119 -8.76 -52.32 33.27
C GLY A 119 -8.16 -53.31 34.27
N VAL A 120 -7.29 -52.84 35.17
CA VAL A 120 -6.59 -53.69 36.13
C VAL A 120 -7.27 -53.71 37.50
N TYR A 121 -7.66 -52.55 38.02
CA TYR A 121 -8.18 -52.43 39.40
C TYR A 121 -9.71 -52.45 39.48
N GLY A 122 -10.43 -52.48 38.36
CA GLY A 122 -11.89 -52.54 38.32
C GLY A 122 -12.59 -51.32 38.96
N LYS A 123 -11.87 -50.22 39.20
CA LYS A 123 -12.43 -49.02 39.82
C LYS A 123 -13.38 -48.30 38.84
N PRO A 124 -14.50 -47.74 39.30
CA PRO A 124 -15.47 -47.04 38.46
C PRO A 124 -15.00 -45.62 38.09
N VAL A 125 -13.80 -45.48 37.52
CA VAL A 125 -13.25 -44.21 37.03
C VAL A 125 -13.57 -43.98 35.54
N PHE A 126 -14.64 -44.61 35.05
CA PHE A 126 -15.09 -44.52 33.66
C PHE A 126 -15.48 -43.11 33.24
N VAL A 127 -16.29 -42.43 34.07
CA VAL A 127 -16.73 -41.06 33.79
C VAL A 127 -15.54 -40.09 33.68
N PRO A 128 -14.62 -40.01 34.66
CA PRO A 128 -13.46 -39.13 34.54
C PRO A 128 -12.53 -39.52 33.39
N HIS A 129 -12.38 -40.81 33.08
CA HIS A 129 -11.61 -41.25 31.91
C HIS A 129 -12.23 -40.74 30.60
N MET A 130 -13.55 -40.86 30.41
CA MET A 130 -14.24 -40.42 29.19
C MET A 130 -14.15 -38.91 29.00
N VAL A 131 -14.26 -38.13 30.08
CA VAL A 131 -14.10 -36.67 30.02
C VAL A 131 -12.67 -36.29 29.63
N CYS A 132 -11.66 -36.86 30.28
CA CYS A 132 -10.25 -36.60 29.94
C CYS A 132 -9.90 -37.04 28.52
N ALA A 133 -10.46 -38.17 28.05
CA ALA A 133 -10.31 -38.63 26.68
C ALA A 133 -10.89 -37.62 25.68
N GLY A 134 -12.11 -37.13 25.91
CA GLY A 134 -12.73 -36.11 25.03
C GLY A 134 -11.93 -34.81 24.95
N PHE A 135 -11.44 -34.32 26.10
CA PHE A 135 -10.57 -33.14 26.14
C PHE A 135 -9.25 -33.35 25.42
N SER A 136 -8.59 -34.51 25.62
CA SER A 136 -7.32 -34.80 24.94
C SER A 136 -7.46 -34.86 23.42
N VAL A 137 -8.54 -35.45 22.90
CA VAL A 137 -8.81 -35.48 21.45
C VAL A 137 -9.06 -34.07 20.90
N SER A 138 -9.87 -33.26 21.59
CA SER A 138 -10.16 -31.89 21.16
C SER A 138 -8.90 -31.02 21.14
N LEU A 139 -8.06 -31.16 22.18
CA LEU A 139 -6.79 -30.45 22.28
C LEU A 139 -5.77 -30.94 21.24
N ALA A 140 -5.75 -32.24 20.92
CA ALA A 140 -4.90 -32.82 19.88
C ALA A 140 -5.24 -32.23 18.51
N LEU A 141 -6.54 -32.11 18.22
CA LEU A 141 -7.02 -31.53 16.97
C LEU A 141 -6.65 -30.05 16.88
N GLY A 142 -6.87 -29.28 17.94
CA GLY A 142 -6.45 -27.88 18.01
C GLY A 142 -4.94 -27.70 17.84
N HIS A 143 -4.14 -28.52 18.52
CA HIS A 143 -2.67 -28.54 18.40
C HIS A 143 -2.22 -28.85 16.97
N ALA A 144 -2.83 -29.85 16.32
CA ALA A 144 -2.54 -30.21 14.94
C ALA A 144 -2.91 -29.10 13.94
N VAL A 145 -4.07 -28.46 14.12
CA VAL A 145 -4.54 -27.36 13.26
C VAL A 145 -3.64 -26.12 13.43
N VAL A 146 -3.29 -25.75 14.66
CA VAL A 146 -2.31 -24.66 14.88
C VAL A 146 -0.97 -25.04 14.27
N GLY A 147 -0.59 -26.32 14.32
CA GLY A 147 0.61 -26.87 13.69
C GLY A 147 0.66 -26.59 12.20
N ILE A 148 -0.40 -26.99 11.50
CA ILE A 148 -0.44 -26.84 10.05
C ILE A 148 -0.56 -25.37 9.64
N VAL A 149 -1.38 -24.58 10.32
CA VAL A 149 -1.65 -23.18 9.97
C VAL A 149 -0.42 -22.29 10.16
N TRP A 150 0.38 -22.51 11.21
CA TRP A 150 1.56 -21.68 11.47
C TRP A 150 2.84 -22.16 10.81
N PHE A 151 3.05 -23.47 10.68
CA PHE A 151 4.30 -24.03 10.16
C PHE A 151 4.24 -24.40 8.68
N TYR A 152 3.04 -24.44 8.08
CA TYR A 152 2.88 -24.68 6.66
C TYR A 152 2.02 -23.57 6.00
N PRO A 153 2.48 -22.31 6.02
CA PRO A 153 1.84 -21.24 5.25
C PRO A 153 2.19 -21.42 3.76
N PHE A 154 1.20 -21.80 2.95
CA PHE A 154 1.29 -21.89 1.49
C PHE A 154 1.39 -20.51 0.84
#